data_AF-A0A2N5L0R8-F1
#
_entry.id   AF-A0A2N5L0R8-F1
#
_cell.length_a   1.000
_cell.length_b   1.000
_cell.length_c   1.000
_cell.angle_alpha   90.00
_cell.angle_beta   90.00
_cell.angle_gamma   90.00
#
_symmetry.space_group_name_H-M   'P 1'
#
loop_
_entity.id
_entity.type
_entity.pdbx_description
1 polymer ?
#
loop_
_entity_poly.entity_id
_entity_poly.type
_entity_poly.pdbx_seq_one_letter_code
_entity_poly.pdbx_strand_id
1 'polypeptide(L)'
;MYSEDMITYEKDFVKKLKDLTAQKDQFSNDPNYIFDPKKVVGADIYENRSVGDHMVEHNEFLGIVILPEWAQNTEMLSSNEVAEVQFGNYYKDRNKTIPENKWKAPVMVKFSFCSYDYPIGSFSNKLDNYKNEFIDYDEALNKVRDYEKFVKKLLKSVNDYKGKKDHDD
;
A
#
# COMPACT_ATOMS: atom_id res chain seq x y z
N MET A 1 8.30 22.78 -13.28
CA MET A 1 7.02 22.54 -13.99
C MET A 1 6.86 21.03 -14.09
N TYR A 2 5.77 20.47 -13.57
CA TYR A 2 5.54 19.01 -13.56
C TYR A 2 5.31 18.50 -14.99
N SER A 3 5.73 17.26 -15.30
CA SER A 3 5.39 16.65 -16.60
C SER A 3 3.90 16.34 -16.68
N GLU A 4 3.36 16.20 -17.88
CA GLU A 4 1.96 15.77 -18.09
C GLU A 4 1.68 14.40 -17.46
N ASP A 5 2.69 13.53 -17.38
CA ASP A 5 2.61 12.24 -16.69
C ASP A 5 2.40 12.39 -15.17
N MET A 6 3.12 13.30 -14.49
CA MET A 6 2.90 13.56 -13.05
C MET A 6 1.47 13.99 -12.76
N ILE A 7 0.92 14.83 -13.63
CA ILE A 7 -0.46 15.33 -13.50
C ILE A 7 -1.45 14.16 -13.66
N THR A 8 -1.14 13.16 -14.48
CA THR A 8 -2.00 12.00 -14.72
C THR A 8 -2.01 11.04 -13.54
N TYR A 9 -0.85 10.71 -12.97
CA TYR A 9 -0.76 9.83 -11.79
C TYR A 9 -1.37 10.47 -10.54
N GLU A 10 -1.11 11.75 -10.29
CA GLU A 10 -1.69 12.46 -9.16
C GLU A 10 -3.23 12.54 -9.29
N LYS A 11 -3.74 12.76 -10.51
CA LYS A 11 -5.20 12.70 -10.78
C LYS A 11 -5.79 11.32 -10.54
N ASP A 12 -5.13 10.25 -10.99
CA ASP A 12 -5.59 8.87 -10.75
C ASP A 12 -5.60 8.53 -9.26
N PHE A 13 -4.53 8.89 -8.54
CA PHE A 13 -4.42 8.73 -7.10
C PHE A 13 -5.56 9.47 -6.36
N VAL A 14 -5.78 10.74 -6.68
CA VAL A 14 -6.87 11.55 -6.08
C VAL A 14 -8.24 10.95 -6.40
N LYS A 15 -8.44 10.45 -7.63
CA LYS A 15 -9.69 9.79 -8.02
C LYS A 15 -9.92 8.52 -7.21
N LYS A 16 -8.94 7.62 -7.12
CA LYS A 16 -9.01 6.39 -6.32
C LYS A 16 -9.32 6.69 -4.85
N LEU A 17 -8.65 7.69 -4.27
CA LEU A 17 -8.89 8.15 -2.91
C LEU A 17 -10.34 8.63 -2.72
N LYS A 18 -10.86 9.42 -3.67
CA LYS A 18 -12.24 9.91 -3.63
C LYS A 18 -13.25 8.76 -3.70
N ASP A 19 -13.05 7.82 -4.62
CA ASP A 19 -13.95 6.68 -4.82
C ASP A 19 -13.98 5.78 -3.56
N LEU A 20 -12.81 5.51 -2.96
CA LEU A 20 -12.72 4.75 -1.72
C LEU A 20 -13.27 5.50 -0.51
N THR A 21 -13.11 6.81 -0.43
CA THR A 21 -13.72 7.62 0.64
C THR A 21 -15.24 7.54 0.58
N ALA A 22 -15.82 7.62 -0.62
CA ALA A 22 -17.27 7.47 -0.81
C ALA A 22 -17.75 6.06 -0.40
N GLN A 23 -17.00 5.01 -0.73
CA GLN A 23 -17.33 3.63 -0.29
C GLN A 23 -17.21 3.48 1.24
N LYS A 24 -16.17 4.05 1.86
CA LYS A 24 -16.03 4.08 3.33
C LYS A 24 -17.22 4.78 3.98
N ASP A 25 -17.69 5.89 3.41
CA ASP A 25 -18.88 6.60 3.90
C ASP A 25 -20.14 5.75 3.79
N GLN A 26 -20.32 5.01 2.70
CA GLN A 26 -21.42 4.04 2.57
C GLN A 26 -21.38 2.99 3.68
N PHE A 27 -20.22 2.39 3.96
CA PHE A 27 -20.09 1.42 5.05
C PHE A 27 -20.31 2.04 6.43
N SER A 28 -19.82 3.27 6.65
CA SER A 28 -19.98 3.98 7.93
C SER A 28 -21.44 4.32 8.24
N ASN A 29 -22.26 4.51 7.20
CA ASN A 29 -23.68 4.80 7.31
C ASN A 29 -24.57 3.55 7.37
N ASP A 30 -24.01 2.35 7.20
CA ASP A 30 -24.73 1.09 7.33
C ASP A 30 -24.52 0.49 8.75
N PRO A 31 -25.54 0.50 9.62
CA PRO A 31 -25.42 0.00 11.00
C PRO A 31 -25.23 -1.52 11.08
N ASN A 32 -25.48 -2.24 9.98
CA ASN A 32 -25.33 -3.69 9.88
C ASN A 32 -24.04 -4.09 9.17
N TYR A 33 -23.23 -3.13 8.73
CA TYR A 33 -21.96 -3.44 8.10
C TYR A 33 -21.04 -4.20 9.06
N ILE A 34 -20.48 -5.30 8.55
CA ILE A 34 -19.44 -6.09 9.21
C ILE A 34 -18.31 -6.23 8.20
N PHE A 35 -17.11 -5.80 8.60
CA PHE A 35 -15.93 -5.93 7.76
C PHE A 35 -15.61 -7.41 7.48
N ASP A 36 -15.41 -7.76 6.21
CA ASP A 36 -14.97 -9.09 5.80
C ASP A 36 -13.47 -9.09 5.49
N PRO A 37 -12.61 -9.67 6.35
CA PRO A 37 -11.17 -9.73 6.10
C PRO A 37 -10.79 -10.52 4.85
N LYS A 38 -11.71 -11.31 4.28
CA LYS A 38 -11.48 -12.04 3.02
C LYS A 38 -11.85 -11.23 1.77
N LYS A 39 -12.53 -10.09 1.92
CA LYS A 39 -13.00 -9.24 0.82
C LYS A 39 -12.67 -7.79 1.11
N VAL A 40 -11.38 -7.52 1.28
CA VAL A 40 -10.89 -6.17 1.54
C VAL A 40 -11.15 -5.28 0.33
N VAL A 41 -11.75 -4.13 0.59
CA VAL A 41 -11.98 -3.09 -0.40
C VAL A 41 -10.77 -2.16 -0.44
N GLY A 42 -10.19 -1.99 -1.61
CA GLY A 42 -9.02 -1.14 -1.80
C GLY A 42 -8.71 -0.89 -3.27
N ALA A 43 -7.66 -0.13 -3.51
CA ALA A 43 -7.12 0.15 -4.83
C ALA A 43 -5.59 0.16 -4.78
N ASP A 44 -4.98 -0.52 -5.73
CA ASP A 44 -3.53 -0.47 -5.91
C ASP A 44 -3.15 0.89 -6.50
N ILE A 45 -2.22 1.56 -5.85
CA ILE A 45 -1.65 2.81 -6.36
C ILE A 45 -0.44 2.46 -7.20
N TYR A 46 0.42 1.60 -6.66
CA TYR A 46 1.72 1.35 -7.23
C TYR A 46 2.31 0.02 -6.76
N GLU A 47 3.06 -0.60 -7.66
CA GLU A 47 3.84 -1.81 -7.43
C GLU A 47 5.19 -1.66 -8.14
N ASN A 48 6.28 -1.78 -7.39
CA ASN A 48 7.64 -1.87 -7.93
C ASN A 48 8.21 -3.23 -7.63
N ARG A 49 8.83 -3.81 -8.63
CA ARG A 49 9.68 -5.00 -8.49
C ARG A 49 10.98 -4.72 -9.20
N SER A 50 12.09 -4.85 -8.49
CA SER A 50 13.41 -4.72 -9.06
C SER A 50 14.31 -5.87 -8.60
N VAL A 51 15.30 -6.20 -9.43
CA VAL A 51 16.32 -7.19 -9.08
C VAL A 51 17.64 -6.45 -8.90
N GLY A 52 18.17 -6.49 -7.68
CA GLY A 52 19.45 -5.91 -7.33
C GLY A 52 20.63 -6.86 -7.55
N ASP A 53 21.84 -6.34 -7.30
CA ASP A 53 23.05 -7.16 -7.26
C ASP A 53 22.87 -8.34 -6.31
N HIS A 54 23.46 -9.49 -6.66
CA HIS A 54 23.29 -10.77 -5.97
C HIS A 54 21.90 -11.44 -6.10
N MET A 55 21.11 -11.09 -7.13
CA MET A 55 19.83 -11.75 -7.43
C MET A 55 18.80 -11.59 -6.29
N VAL A 56 18.75 -10.40 -5.69
CA VAL A 56 17.75 -10.05 -4.67
C VAL A 56 16.58 -9.34 -5.35
N GLU A 57 15.39 -9.91 -5.24
CA GLU A 57 14.12 -9.27 -5.59
C GLU A 57 13.71 -8.30 -4.49
N HIS A 58 13.72 -7.01 -4.81
CA HIS A 58 13.13 -5.96 -4.01
C HIS A 58 11.70 -5.70 -4.51
N ASN A 59 10.73 -5.76 -3.60
CA ASN A 59 9.35 -5.47 -3.92
C ASN A 59 8.80 -4.38 -3.00
N GLU A 60 8.05 -3.45 -3.59
CA GLU A 60 7.32 -2.41 -2.87
C GLU A 60 5.90 -2.31 -3.41
N PHE A 61 4.93 -2.29 -2.50
CA PHE A 61 3.52 -2.20 -2.80
C PHE A 61 2.93 -1.03 -2.03
N LEU A 62 2.27 -0.13 -2.75
CA LEU A 62 1.50 0.97 -2.19
C LEU A 62 0.04 0.83 -2.62
N GLY A 63 -0.85 0.76 -1.64
CA GLY A 63 -2.29 0.68 -1.87
C GLY A 63 -3.08 1.59 -0.94
N ILE A 64 -4.33 1.86 -1.32
CA ILE A 64 -5.33 2.48 -0.46
C ILE A 64 -6.33 1.38 -0.08
N VAL A 65 -6.58 1.20 1.21
CA VAL A 65 -7.49 0.15 1.71
C VAL A 65 -8.48 0.74 2.70
N ILE A 66 -9.69 0.19 2.71
CA ILE A 66 -10.68 0.46 3.75
C ILE A 66 -10.58 -0.64 4.79
N LEU A 67 -10.19 -0.29 6.02
CA LEU A 67 -9.98 -1.24 7.10
C LEU A 67 -10.60 -0.73 8.40
N PRO A 68 -10.86 -1.62 9.38
CA PRO A 68 -11.26 -1.19 10.72
C PRO A 68 -10.28 -0.17 11.30
N GLU A 69 -10.80 0.81 12.03
CA GLU A 69 -10.02 1.89 12.62
C GLU A 69 -8.88 1.37 13.51
N TRP A 70 -9.12 0.22 14.17
CA TRP A 70 -8.19 -0.40 15.09
C TRP A 70 -7.00 -1.09 14.44
N ALA A 71 -7.05 -1.39 13.14
CA ALA A 71 -5.94 -2.05 12.45
C ALA A 71 -4.67 -1.17 12.48
N GLN A 72 -3.51 -1.76 12.74
CA GLN A 72 -2.23 -1.03 12.73
C GLN A 72 -1.47 -1.17 11.41
N ASN A 73 -1.69 -2.27 10.68
CA ASN A 73 -1.18 -2.53 9.34
C ASN A 73 -2.07 -3.60 8.65
N THR A 74 -1.70 -4.03 7.44
CA THR A 74 -2.44 -5.09 6.74
C THR A 74 -2.12 -6.51 7.22
N GLU A 75 -1.14 -6.70 8.12
CA GLU A 75 -0.82 -8.04 8.66
C GLU A 75 -1.98 -8.67 9.42
N MET A 76 -2.90 -7.84 9.94
CA MET A 76 -4.12 -8.34 10.58
C MET A 76 -4.99 -9.21 9.64
N LEU A 77 -4.78 -9.12 8.32
CA LEU A 77 -5.45 -9.97 7.33
C LEU A 77 -4.82 -11.37 7.21
N SER A 78 -3.58 -11.53 7.68
CA SER A 78 -2.82 -12.79 7.56
C SER A 78 -3.22 -13.84 8.60
N SER A 79 -3.64 -13.41 9.80
CA SER A 79 -4.07 -14.32 10.87
C SER A 79 -5.04 -13.66 11.84
N ASN A 80 -5.94 -14.48 12.39
CA ASN A 80 -6.90 -14.03 13.40
C ASN A 80 -6.21 -13.64 14.73
N GLU A 81 -5.07 -14.25 15.04
CA GLU A 81 -4.28 -13.95 16.24
C GLU A 81 -3.70 -12.53 16.18
N VAL A 82 -3.06 -12.15 15.06
CA VAL A 82 -2.54 -10.78 14.87
C VAL A 82 -3.67 -9.76 14.94
N ALA A 83 -4.83 -10.06 14.33
CA ALA A 83 -6.00 -9.19 14.40
C ALA A 83 -6.50 -8.99 15.84
N GLU A 84 -6.53 -10.05 16.65
CA GLU A 84 -6.97 -9.98 18.06
C GLU A 84 -6.03 -9.15 18.93
N VAL A 85 -4.72 -9.30 18.73
CA VAL A 85 -3.71 -8.50 19.44
C VAL A 85 -3.84 -7.02 19.08
N GLN A 86 -3.91 -6.68 17.79
CA GLN A 86 -4.07 -5.29 17.35
C GLN A 86 -5.38 -4.67 17.85
N PHE A 87 -6.49 -5.41 17.76
CA PHE A 87 -7.79 -4.99 18.28
C PHE A 87 -7.74 -4.72 19.79
N GLY A 88 -7.25 -5.67 20.59
CA GLY A 88 -7.14 -5.54 22.04
C GLY A 88 -6.30 -4.34 22.45
N ASN A 89 -5.12 -4.16 21.84
CA ASN A 89 -4.23 -3.03 22.11
C ASN A 89 -4.90 -1.70 21.77
N TYR A 90 -5.56 -1.57 20.61
CA TYR A 90 -6.21 -0.33 20.20
C TYR A 90 -7.19 0.23 21.24
N TYR A 91 -8.07 -0.62 21.78
CA TYR A 91 -9.09 -0.22 22.75
C TYR A 91 -8.51 -0.06 24.16
N LYS A 92 -7.55 -0.90 24.55
CA LYS A 92 -6.82 -0.78 25.81
C LYS A 92 -6.08 0.55 25.91
N ASP A 93 -5.31 0.90 24.89
CA ASP A 93 -4.49 2.12 24.87
C ASP A 93 -5.34 3.40 24.86
N ARG A 94 -6.58 3.30 24.39
CA ARG A 94 -7.54 4.43 24.32
C ARG A 94 -8.54 4.43 25.46
N ASN A 95 -8.44 3.50 26.40
CA ASN A 95 -9.39 3.32 27.52
C ASN A 95 -10.86 3.32 27.05
N LYS A 96 -11.14 2.61 25.95
CA LYS A 96 -12.48 2.49 25.35
C LYS A 96 -13.07 1.11 25.65
N THR A 97 -14.40 1.02 25.74
CA THR A 97 -15.11 -0.27 25.81
C THR A 97 -14.85 -1.07 24.55
N ILE A 98 -14.41 -2.32 24.73
CA ILE A 98 -14.12 -3.26 23.64
C ILE A 98 -15.45 -3.78 23.05
N PRO A 99 -15.69 -3.66 21.73
CA PRO A 99 -16.85 -4.26 21.08
C PRO A 99 -16.84 -5.79 21.16
N GLU A 100 -18.03 -6.42 21.20
CA GLU A 100 -18.17 -7.88 21.15
C GLU A 100 -17.66 -8.50 19.84
N ASN A 101 -17.72 -7.74 18.73
CA ASN A 101 -17.26 -8.17 17.42
C ASN A 101 -16.25 -7.16 16.87
N LYS A 102 -14.98 -7.58 16.75
CA LYS A 102 -13.89 -6.77 16.20
C LYS A 102 -14.15 -6.28 14.77
N TRP A 103 -14.93 -7.03 14.00
CA TRP A 103 -15.25 -6.70 12.61
C TRP A 103 -16.43 -5.74 12.47
N LYS A 104 -17.15 -5.43 13.56
CA LYS A 104 -18.23 -4.42 13.60
C LYS A 104 -17.71 -3.05 14.07
N ALA A 105 -16.41 -2.79 13.94
CA ALA A 105 -15.80 -1.52 14.29
C ALA A 105 -15.97 -0.49 13.15
N PRO A 106 -15.90 0.82 13.45
CA PRO A 106 -15.81 1.85 12.43
C PRO A 106 -14.65 1.57 11.46
N VAL A 107 -14.84 1.89 10.19
CA VAL A 107 -13.81 1.74 9.14
C VAL A 107 -13.24 3.08 8.72
N MET A 108 -12.00 3.05 8.25
CA MET A 108 -11.32 4.22 7.71
C MET A 108 -10.48 3.85 6.49
N VAL A 109 -10.23 4.85 5.65
CA VAL A 109 -9.27 4.74 4.54
C VAL A 109 -7.85 4.82 5.12
N LYS A 110 -6.98 3.91 4.69
CA LYS A 110 -5.57 3.84 5.09
C LYS A 110 -4.69 3.64 3.86
N PHE A 111 -3.51 4.26 3.85
CA PHE A 111 -2.48 3.97 2.85
C PHE A 111 -1.59 2.85 3.37
N SER A 112 -1.66 1.68 2.74
CA SER A 112 -0.83 0.53 3.10
C SER A 112 0.45 0.58 2.27
N PHE A 113 1.58 0.55 2.96
CA PHE A 113 2.88 0.36 2.32
C PHE A 113 3.49 -0.94 2.82
N CYS A 114 3.89 -1.79 1.87
CA CYS A 114 4.54 -3.06 2.12
C CYS A 114 5.83 -3.11 1.30
N SER A 115 6.96 -3.44 1.94
CA SER A 115 8.22 -3.65 1.24
C SER A 115 8.95 -4.87 1.77
N TYR A 116 9.63 -5.60 0.90
CA TYR A 116 10.46 -6.74 1.28
C TYR A 116 11.53 -7.07 0.24
N ASP A 117 12.61 -7.69 0.72
CA ASP A 117 13.75 -8.15 -0.08
C ASP A 117 13.94 -9.66 0.08
N TYR A 118 13.98 -10.41 -1.03
CA TYR A 118 14.31 -11.84 -1.00
C TYR A 118 15.31 -12.23 -2.10
N PRO A 119 16.25 -13.15 -1.83
CA PRO A 119 16.98 -13.82 -2.90
C PRO A 119 15.99 -14.57 -3.81
N ILE A 120 16.17 -14.46 -5.12
CA ILE A 120 15.36 -15.15 -6.12
C ILE A 120 15.32 -16.65 -5.80
N GLY A 121 14.11 -17.20 -5.66
CA GLY A 121 13.89 -18.63 -5.36
C GLY A 121 14.00 -19.01 -3.88
N SER A 122 14.28 -18.06 -2.99
CA SER A 122 14.35 -18.27 -1.55
C SER A 122 13.22 -17.52 -0.84
N PHE A 123 11.97 -18.02 -0.99
CA PHE A 123 10.90 -17.68 -0.05
C PHE A 123 11.24 -18.31 1.31
N SER A 124 12.10 -17.60 2.04
CA SER A 124 12.42 -17.88 3.43
C SER A 124 11.14 -17.70 4.25
N ASN A 125 10.83 -18.66 5.14
CA ASN A 125 9.75 -18.49 6.13
C ASN A 125 10.02 -17.36 7.13
N LYS A 126 11.23 -16.76 7.11
CA LYS A 126 11.61 -15.63 7.95
C LYS A 126 11.51 -14.35 7.12
N LEU A 127 10.52 -13.53 7.49
CA LEU A 127 10.22 -12.21 6.92
C LEU A 127 11.17 -11.12 7.47
N ASP A 128 12.48 -11.39 7.55
CA ASP A 128 13.42 -10.57 8.32
C ASP A 128 13.55 -9.11 7.80
N ASN A 129 13.26 -8.88 6.51
CA ASN A 129 13.27 -7.56 5.86
C ASN A 129 11.86 -7.07 5.45
N TYR A 130 10.81 -7.71 5.96
CA TYR A 130 9.44 -7.32 5.67
C TYR A 130 9.05 -6.09 6.49
N LYS A 131 8.62 -5.03 5.81
CA LYS A 131 8.02 -3.84 6.42
C LYS A 131 6.59 -3.73 5.93
N ASN A 132 5.63 -3.68 6.85
CA ASN A 132 4.24 -3.43 6.54
C ASN A 132 3.63 -2.47 7.55
N GLU A 133 3.26 -1.30 7.07
CA GLU A 133 2.75 -0.22 7.88
C GLU A 133 1.71 0.60 7.13
N PHE A 134 0.91 1.35 7.90
CA PHE A 134 0.17 2.46 7.33
C PHE A 134 1.02 3.71 7.32
N ILE A 135 1.06 4.37 6.17
CA ILE A 135 1.73 5.65 5.98
C ILE A 135 0.69 6.76 5.86
N ASP A 136 1.10 8.01 6.05
CA ASP A 136 0.21 9.15 5.85
C ASP A 136 0.06 9.53 4.36
N TYR A 137 -0.84 10.47 4.09
CA TYR A 137 -1.12 10.95 2.74
C TYR A 137 0.10 11.58 2.07
N ASP A 138 0.88 12.38 2.81
CA ASP A 138 2.02 13.11 2.26
C ASP A 138 3.15 12.14 1.92
N GLU A 139 3.40 11.15 2.77
CA GLU A 139 4.35 10.07 2.50
C GLU A 139 3.92 9.22 1.30
N ALA A 140 2.64 8.83 1.23
CA ALA A 140 2.11 8.09 0.08
C ALA A 140 2.29 8.88 -1.23
N LEU A 141 1.97 10.18 -1.22
CA LEU A 141 2.12 11.05 -2.37
C LEU A 141 3.59 11.24 -2.76
N ASN A 142 4.50 11.36 -1.78
CA ASN A 142 5.94 11.44 -2.03
C ASN A 142 6.47 10.15 -2.67
N LYS A 143 6.05 8.97 -2.20
CA LYS A 143 6.40 7.69 -2.82
C LYS A 143 5.97 7.63 -4.28
N VAL A 144 4.71 7.99 -4.59
CA VAL A 144 4.22 8.07 -5.99
C VAL A 144 5.12 8.97 -6.85
N ARG A 145 5.51 10.14 -6.32
CA ARG A 145 6.40 11.08 -7.03
C ARG A 145 7.81 10.54 -7.24
N ASP A 146 8.37 9.83 -6.27
CA ASP A 146 9.71 9.25 -6.38
C ASP A 146 9.76 8.09 -7.37
N TYR A 147 8.72 7.26 -7.40
CA TYR A 147 8.58 6.22 -8.42
C TYR A 147 8.51 6.79 -9.84
N GLU A 148 7.82 7.91 -10.01
CA GLU A 148 7.76 8.57 -11.32
C GLU A 148 9.14 9.09 -11.78
N LYS A 149 9.92 9.67 -10.86
CA LYS A 149 11.32 10.07 -11.15
C LYS A 149 12.15 8.86 -11.56
N PHE A 150 11.96 7.71 -10.92
CA PHE A 150 12.66 6.48 -11.27
C PHE A 150 12.30 6.02 -12.69
N VAL A 151 11.01 5.94 -13.03
CA VAL A 151 10.55 5.54 -14.38
C VAL A 151 11.09 6.47 -15.45
N LYS A 152 11.05 7.80 -15.23
CA LYS A 152 11.62 8.78 -16.17
C LYS A 152 13.11 8.58 -16.40
N LYS A 153 13.89 8.33 -15.34
CA LYS A 153 15.32 8.05 -15.47
C LYS A 153 15.55 6.79 -16.30
N LEU A 154 14.80 5.72 -16.03
CA LEU A 154 14.89 4.47 -16.76
C LEU A 154 14.58 4.65 -18.26
N LEU A 155 13.49 5.33 -18.59
CA LEU A 155 13.12 5.64 -19.98
C LEU A 155 14.18 6.47 -20.69
N LYS A 156 14.77 7.46 -20.01
CA LYS A 156 15.87 8.25 -20.57
C LYS A 156 17.08 7.36 -20.87
N SER A 157 17.51 6.53 -19.92
CA SER A 157 18.65 5.61 -20.12
C SER A 157 18.41 4.62 -21.28
N VAL A 158 17.19 4.11 -21.44
CA VAL A 158 16.82 3.25 -22.57
C VAL A 158 16.91 4.00 -23.90
N ASN A 159 16.42 5.24 -23.96
CA ASN A 159 16.48 6.07 -25.16
C ASN A 159 17.93 6.45 -25.50
N ASP A 160 18.74 6.84 -24.52
CA ASP A 160 20.15 7.15 -24.71
C ASP A 160 20.94 5.93 -25.22
N TYR A 161 20.61 4.72 -24.75
CA TYR A 161 21.20 3.48 -25.26
C TYR A 161 20.78 3.17 -26.70
N LYS A 162 19.49 3.34 -27.04
CA LYS A 162 19.00 3.18 -28.41
C LYS A 162 19.67 4.16 -29.38
N GLY A 163 19.73 5.44 -29.01
CA GLY A 163 20.38 6.48 -29.83
C GLY A 163 21.88 6.27 -30.02
N LYS A 164 22.57 5.57 -29.11
CA LYS A 164 23.96 5.14 -29.32
C LYS A 164 24.07 4.00 -30.33
N LYS A 165 23.17 3.02 -30.29
CA LYS A 165 23.14 1.93 -31.28
C LYS A 165 22.92 2.45 -32.71
N ASP A 166 22.05 3.44 -32.88
CA ASP A 166 21.78 4.04 -34.20
C ASP A 166 22.95 4.90 -34.76
N HIS A 167 23.97 5.18 -33.94
CA HIS A 167 25.17 5.94 -34.34
C HIS A 167 26.43 5.09 -34.51
N ASP A 168 26.41 3.83 -34.06
CA ASP A 168 27.52 2.88 -34.13
C ASP A 168 27.34 1.82 -35.26
N ASP A 169 26.24 1.89 -36.03
CA ASP A 169 25.95 1.13 -37.26
C ASP A 169 26.20 1.97 -38.52
#